data_AF-A0A424N3L0-F1
#
_entry.id   AF-A0A424N3L0-F1
#
_cell.length_a   1.000
_cell.length_b   1.000
_cell.length_c   1.000
_cell.angle_alpha   90.00
_cell.angle_beta   90.00
_cell.angle_gamma   90.00
#
_symmetry.space_group_name_H-M   'P 1'
#
loop_
_entity.id
_entity.type
_entity.pdbx_description
1 polymer ?
#
loop_
_entity_poly.entity_id
_entity_poly.type
_entity_poly.pdbx_seq_one_letter_code
_entity_poly.pdbx_strand_id
1 'polypeptide(L)'
;MQIKTPFDLDSTDMYLSAYEQPIKNKLLRSNQPISNILSNKLLFCSSYYDEMDISVIEKLIQEERDFVLVTDQKLSNFQNNLIKGNISPKKNYFYEQQNPQAFAAEVLGIKESQERFNEIKRISSGLSIEFLPRRNSNLEIIILDVSASNLKRLLPAFNYNYAADLNYYSTSSANLLFNDEIDLNDLEKLFAPIPRPVDSYSKTNEIFSNNHAIISDTILIEVLRQIGVSKALVNGYSGVLKYTGSGCIDRNIPITQI
;
A
#
# COMPACT_ATOMS: atom_id res chain seq x y z
N MET A 1 28.64 1.25 -41.67
CA MET A 1 28.92 0.13 -40.75
C MET A 1 27.90 0.25 -39.63
N GLN A 2 26.77 -0.47 -39.75
CA GLN A 2 25.68 -0.47 -38.77
C GLN A 2 25.98 -1.56 -37.74
N ILE A 3 26.11 -1.17 -36.47
CA ILE A 3 26.11 -2.12 -35.35
C ILE A 3 24.66 -2.16 -34.86
N LYS A 4 23.94 -3.24 -35.17
CA LYS A 4 22.61 -3.51 -34.62
C LYS A 4 22.76 -3.98 -33.17
N THR A 5 22.63 -3.07 -32.21
CA THR A 5 22.17 -3.42 -30.87
C THR A 5 20.64 -3.28 -30.82
N PRO A 6 19.93 -3.91 -29.86
CA PRO A 6 18.45 -3.89 -29.81
C PRO A 6 17.82 -2.52 -29.49
N PHE A 7 18.61 -1.45 -29.45
CA PHE A 7 18.23 -0.16 -28.90
C PHE A 7 18.67 0.96 -29.85
N ASP A 8 18.06 1.02 -31.03
CA ASP A 8 17.99 2.26 -31.81
C ASP A 8 16.85 3.09 -31.21
N LEU A 9 17.19 4.06 -30.35
CA LEU A 9 16.20 4.90 -29.67
C LEU A 9 16.53 6.37 -29.91
N ASP A 10 15.86 6.92 -30.92
CA ASP A 10 15.81 8.35 -31.18
C ASP A 10 14.33 8.79 -31.10
N SER A 11 13.94 9.45 -30.00
CA SER A 11 12.86 10.44 -29.94
C SER A 11 12.70 10.98 -28.51
N THR A 12 12.21 12.21 -28.43
CA THR A 12 12.29 13.16 -27.31
C THR A 12 11.48 12.83 -26.05
N ASP A 13 10.79 11.69 -25.98
CA ASP A 13 10.24 11.12 -24.74
C ASP A 13 10.09 9.60 -24.94
N MET A 14 10.96 8.83 -24.31
CA MET A 14 11.00 7.37 -24.47
C MET A 14 10.12 6.69 -23.43
N TYR A 15 9.11 5.94 -23.90
CA TYR A 15 8.30 5.07 -23.05
C TYR A 15 8.89 3.66 -23.06
N LEU A 16 9.35 3.20 -21.91
CA LEU A 16 9.88 1.86 -21.72
C LEU A 16 9.04 1.04 -20.76
N SER A 17 8.83 -0.22 -21.07
CA SER A 17 8.22 -1.19 -20.16
C SER A 17 9.28 -2.18 -19.68
N ALA A 18 9.61 -2.16 -18.39
CA ALA A 18 10.54 -3.12 -17.81
C ALA A 18 10.02 -4.56 -17.89
N TYR A 19 8.69 -4.72 -18.01
CA TYR A 19 7.99 -6.00 -18.11
C TYR A 19 8.24 -6.77 -19.41
N GLU A 20 8.67 -6.08 -20.47
CA GLU A 20 8.93 -6.72 -21.77
C GLU A 20 10.30 -7.41 -21.83
N GLN A 21 11.20 -7.12 -20.87
CA GLN A 21 12.53 -7.72 -20.79
C GLN A 21 12.86 -8.13 -19.36
N PRO A 22 12.53 -9.37 -18.95
CA PRO A 22 12.90 -9.87 -17.63
C PRO A 22 14.43 -9.96 -17.51
N ILE A 23 15.01 -9.15 -16.63
CA ILE A 23 16.41 -9.29 -16.23
C ILE A 23 16.51 -10.59 -15.41
N LYS A 24 16.82 -11.70 -16.07
CA LYS A 24 17.03 -13.00 -15.42
C LYS A 24 18.35 -13.00 -14.64
N ASN A 25 18.36 -12.43 -13.43
CA ASN A 25 19.55 -12.44 -12.58
C ASN A 25 19.34 -13.27 -11.30
N LYS A 26 20.04 -14.41 -11.21
CA LYS A 26 20.01 -15.32 -10.04
C LYS A 26 20.53 -14.65 -8.75
N LEU A 27 21.34 -13.58 -8.86
CA LEU A 27 21.91 -12.85 -7.72
C LEU A 27 20.86 -12.06 -6.90
N LEU A 28 19.66 -11.84 -7.45
CA LEU A 28 18.60 -11.05 -6.80
C LEU A 28 17.61 -11.89 -5.97
N ARG A 29 17.84 -13.21 -5.88
CA ARG A 29 17.01 -14.17 -5.11
C ARG A 29 17.50 -14.38 -3.67
N SER A 30 18.30 -13.45 -3.15
CA SER A 30 18.74 -13.48 -1.75
C SER A 30 17.56 -13.11 -0.85
N ASN A 31 17.11 -14.06 -0.02
CA ASN A 31 16.10 -13.86 1.03
C ASN A 31 16.66 -13.11 2.25
N GLN A 32 17.88 -12.56 2.19
CA GLN A 32 18.36 -11.71 3.27
C GLN A 32 17.63 -10.36 3.22
N PRO A 33 17.01 -9.92 4.33
CA PRO A 33 16.32 -8.64 4.38
C PRO A 33 17.38 -7.54 4.28
N ILE A 34 17.66 -7.07 3.07
CA ILE A 34 18.38 -5.81 2.89
C ILE A 34 17.37 -4.68 3.14
N SER A 35 16.92 -4.54 4.38
CA SER A 35 16.04 -3.45 4.82
C SER A 35 16.60 -2.08 4.45
N ASN A 36 17.93 -1.97 4.36
CA ASN A 36 18.62 -0.76 3.95
C ASN A 36 18.33 -0.31 2.51
N ILE A 37 17.94 -1.17 1.57
CA ILE A 37 17.70 -0.73 0.18
C ILE A 37 16.37 0.02 0.05
N LEU A 38 15.33 -0.47 0.72
CA LEU A 38 13.98 0.09 0.63
C LEU A 38 13.85 1.42 1.37
N SER A 39 14.57 1.54 2.50
CA SER A 39 14.59 2.74 3.33
C SER A 39 15.62 3.79 2.88
N ASN A 40 16.45 3.49 1.87
CA ASN A 40 17.46 4.41 1.34
C ASN A 40 17.00 5.04 0.01
N LYS A 41 17.49 6.26 -0.25
CA LYS A 41 17.24 7.08 -1.44
C LYS A 41 18.24 6.78 -2.56
N LEU A 42 18.46 5.50 -2.85
CA LEU A 42 19.55 4.96 -3.69
C LEU A 42 19.89 5.85 -4.91
N LEU A 43 19.03 5.84 -5.94
CA LEU A 43 19.02 6.81 -7.05
C LEU A 43 17.72 7.64 -7.08
N PHE A 44 16.82 7.40 -6.12
CA PHE A 44 15.46 7.95 -6.10
C PHE A 44 15.37 9.17 -5.20
N CYS A 45 14.42 10.07 -5.47
CA CYS A 45 14.25 11.29 -4.69
C CYS A 45 13.75 11.03 -3.25
N SER A 46 13.10 9.88 -3.05
CA SER A 46 12.63 9.44 -1.75
C SER A 46 12.84 7.94 -1.54
N SER A 47 12.64 7.48 -0.30
CA SER A 47 12.70 6.05 -0.01
C SER A 47 11.46 5.37 -0.58
N TYR A 48 11.53 4.06 -0.83
CA TYR A 48 10.38 3.32 -1.34
C TYR A 48 9.20 3.36 -0.37
N TYR A 49 9.49 3.25 0.93
CA TYR A 49 8.47 3.33 1.96
C TYR A 49 7.81 4.70 2.05
N ASP A 50 8.59 5.77 1.96
CA ASP A 50 8.03 7.13 1.95
C ASP A 50 7.13 7.33 0.72
N GLU A 51 7.52 6.83 -0.45
CA GLU A 51 6.72 6.95 -1.67
C GLU A 51 5.44 6.12 -1.63
N MET A 52 5.46 4.94 -1.01
CA MET A 52 4.25 4.15 -0.74
C MET A 52 3.26 4.94 0.13
N ASP A 53 3.77 5.54 1.21
CA ASP A 53 2.97 6.34 2.14
C ASP A 53 2.42 7.61 1.48
N ILE A 54 3.25 8.31 0.71
CA ILE A 54 2.84 9.50 -0.07
C ILE A 54 1.74 9.14 -1.05
N SER A 55 1.84 8.01 -1.74
CA SER A 55 0.82 7.59 -2.72
C SER A 55 -0.55 7.37 -2.07
N VAL A 56 -0.58 6.81 -0.85
CA VAL A 56 -1.81 6.67 -0.07
C VAL A 56 -2.35 8.04 0.33
N ILE A 57 -1.48 8.93 0.81
CA ILE A 57 -1.85 10.31 1.19
C ILE A 57 -2.44 11.08 0.02
N GLU A 58 -1.79 11.06 -1.14
CA GLU A 58 -2.27 11.73 -2.35
C GLU A 58 -3.64 11.21 -2.77
N LYS A 59 -3.85 9.89 -2.69
CA LYS A 59 -5.14 9.26 -2.98
C LYS A 59 -6.23 9.72 -2.02
N LEU A 60 -5.94 9.87 -0.73
CA LEU A 60 -6.89 10.36 0.27
C LEU A 60 -7.26 11.82 0.03
N ILE A 61 -6.28 12.67 -0.29
CA ILE A 61 -6.52 14.08 -0.65
C ILE A 61 -7.44 14.16 -1.87
N GLN A 62 -7.18 13.36 -2.90
CA GLN A 62 -8.00 13.33 -4.12
C GLN A 62 -9.44 12.88 -3.87
N GLU A 63 -9.66 12.01 -2.88
CA GLU A 63 -11.00 11.53 -2.55
C GLU A 63 -11.79 12.50 -1.69
N GLU A 64 -11.14 13.47 -1.03
CA GLU A 64 -11.77 14.44 -0.11
C GLU A 64 -12.67 13.78 0.95
N ARG A 65 -12.29 12.57 1.39
CA ARG A 65 -13.07 11.77 2.34
C ARG A 65 -12.43 11.71 3.71
N ASP A 66 -13.30 11.72 4.71
CA ASP A 66 -12.91 11.50 6.08
C ASP A 66 -12.48 10.05 6.32
N PHE A 67 -11.41 9.89 7.10
CA PHE A 67 -10.85 8.57 7.39
C PHE A 67 -10.57 8.39 8.88
N VAL A 68 -10.53 7.12 9.28
CA VAL A 68 -10.00 6.67 10.56
C VAL A 68 -8.66 6.01 10.33
N LEU A 69 -7.71 6.25 11.24
CA LEU A 69 -6.40 5.62 11.22
C LEU A 69 -6.30 4.57 12.32
N VAL A 70 -5.90 3.36 11.92
CA VAL A 70 -5.57 2.25 12.82
C VAL A 70 -4.06 2.02 12.77
N THR A 71 -3.41 2.02 13.93
CA THR A 71 -1.96 1.76 14.04
C THR A 71 -1.66 0.66 15.06
N ASP A 72 -0.53 -0.02 14.89
CA ASP A 72 0.01 -0.96 15.89
C ASP A 72 1.38 -0.52 16.44
N GLN A 73 1.82 0.66 16.03
CA GLN A 73 3.02 1.35 16.51
C GLN A 73 2.67 2.76 16.99
N LYS A 74 3.44 3.25 17.96
CA LYS A 74 3.19 4.57 18.58
C LYS A 74 3.44 5.74 17.62
N LEU A 75 4.41 5.58 16.72
CA LEU A 75 4.73 6.56 15.69
C LEU A 75 5.33 5.86 14.48
N SER A 76 4.66 5.94 13.34
CA SER A 76 5.15 5.44 12.05
C SER A 76 5.62 6.58 11.13
N ASN A 77 6.29 6.23 10.03
CA ASN A 77 6.61 7.20 8.98
C ASN A 77 5.34 7.77 8.33
N PHE A 78 4.32 6.94 8.14
CA PHE A 78 3.02 7.36 7.62
C PHE A 78 2.39 8.46 8.48
N GLN A 79 2.35 8.27 9.81
CA GLN A 79 1.86 9.29 10.75
C GLN A 79 2.67 10.58 10.67
N ASN A 80 3.99 10.50 10.57
CA ASN A 80 4.84 11.68 10.38
C ASN A 80 4.52 12.42 9.06
N ASN A 81 4.22 11.70 7.99
CA ASN A 81 3.87 12.28 6.70
C ASN A 81 2.49 12.95 6.74
N LEU A 82 1.51 12.35 7.43
CA LEU A 82 0.21 13.00 7.70
C LEU A 82 0.38 14.34 8.43
N ILE A 83 1.20 14.36 9.49
CA ILE A 83 1.47 15.58 10.27
C ILE A 83 2.10 16.66 9.39
N LYS A 84 3.11 16.31 8.58
CA LYS A 84 3.75 17.26 7.65
C LYS A 84 2.79 17.80 6.60
N GLY A 85 1.87 16.97 6.13
CA GLY A 85 0.83 17.35 5.17
C GLY A 85 -0.34 18.13 5.79
N ASN A 86 -0.36 18.33 7.11
CA ASN A 86 -1.50 18.87 7.85
C ASN A 86 -2.81 18.09 7.61
N ILE A 87 -2.70 16.76 7.50
CA ILE A 87 -3.81 15.85 7.27
C ILE A 87 -4.11 15.14 8.58
N SER A 88 -5.34 15.27 9.06
CA SER A 88 -5.76 14.70 10.34
C SER A 88 -6.86 13.67 10.15
N PRO A 89 -6.69 12.44 10.68
CA PRO A 89 -7.79 11.48 10.75
C PRO A 89 -8.88 12.01 11.68
N LYS A 90 -10.13 11.60 11.43
CA LYS A 90 -11.25 11.83 12.38
C LYS A 90 -10.98 11.22 13.75
N LYS A 91 -10.38 10.03 13.76
CA LYS A 91 -10.03 9.30 14.96
C LYS A 91 -8.83 8.39 14.71
N ASN A 92 -8.00 8.25 15.74
CA ASN A 92 -6.90 7.31 15.78
C ASN A 92 -7.24 6.16 16.72
N TYR A 93 -6.99 4.93 16.28
CA TYR A 93 -7.12 3.72 17.09
C TYR A 93 -5.80 2.98 17.13
N PHE A 94 -5.40 2.54 18.33
CA PHE A 94 -4.17 1.79 18.55
C PHE A 94 -4.50 0.33 18.82
N TYR A 95 -3.88 -0.58 18.08
CA TYR A 95 -4.10 -2.01 18.17
C TYR A 95 -3.00 -2.70 18.98
N GLU A 96 -3.33 -3.08 20.23
CA GLU A 96 -2.41 -3.71 21.18
C GLU A 96 -2.37 -5.25 21.05
N GLN A 97 -2.47 -5.79 19.82
CA GLN A 97 -2.51 -7.24 19.54
C GLN A 97 -3.63 -8.03 20.24
N GLN A 98 -4.63 -7.34 20.76
CA GLN A 98 -5.83 -7.89 21.38
C GLN A 98 -6.73 -8.66 20.40
N ASN A 99 -7.90 -9.12 20.85
CA ASN A 99 -8.86 -9.80 19.99
C ASN A 99 -9.23 -8.94 18.75
N PRO A 100 -8.88 -9.35 17.51
CA PRO A 100 -9.13 -8.57 16.30
C PRO A 100 -10.61 -8.25 16.06
N GLN A 101 -11.50 -9.19 16.41
CA GLN A 101 -12.95 -9.03 16.23
C GLN A 101 -13.52 -7.97 17.18
N ALA A 102 -13.12 -8.02 18.44
CA ALA A 102 -13.54 -7.03 19.42
C ALA A 102 -13.03 -5.63 19.06
N PHE A 103 -11.79 -5.53 18.59
CA PHE A 103 -11.20 -4.27 18.14
C PHE A 103 -11.90 -3.72 16.88
N ALA A 104 -12.14 -4.56 15.87
CA ALA A 104 -12.88 -4.15 14.68
C ALA A 104 -14.28 -3.64 15.06
N ALA A 105 -15.00 -4.34 15.94
CA ALA A 105 -16.31 -3.89 16.41
C ALA A 105 -16.27 -2.53 17.13
N GLU A 106 -15.22 -2.25 17.90
CA GLU A 106 -15.00 -0.95 18.55
C GLU A 106 -14.73 0.15 17.52
N VAL A 107 -13.81 -0.08 16.57
CA VAL A 107 -13.50 0.88 15.51
C VAL A 107 -14.73 1.22 14.68
N LEU A 108 -15.57 0.22 14.40
CA LEU A 108 -16.79 0.36 13.61
C LEU A 108 -17.98 0.97 14.37
N GLY A 109 -17.85 1.21 15.68
CA GLY A 109 -18.93 1.78 16.50
C GLY A 109 -20.05 0.79 16.85
N ILE A 110 -19.79 -0.51 16.70
CA ILE A 110 -20.80 -1.58 16.89
C ILE A 110 -21.12 -1.75 18.36
N LYS A 111 -20.12 -1.61 19.24
CA LYS A 111 -20.30 -1.70 20.69
C LYS A 111 -21.25 -0.61 21.19
N GLU A 112 -21.07 0.62 20.74
CA GLU A 112 -21.95 1.76 21.05
C GLU A 112 -23.36 1.53 20.51
N SER A 113 -23.48 0.88 19.34
CA SER A 113 -24.76 0.44 18.79
C SER A 113 -25.49 -0.51 19.74
N GLN A 114 -24.77 -1.51 20.26
CA GLN A 114 -25.30 -2.49 21.21
C GLN A 114 -25.66 -1.86 22.57
N GLU A 115 -24.83 -0.96 23.07
CA GLU A 115 -25.09 -0.23 24.33
C GLU A 115 -26.35 0.63 24.22
N ARG A 116 -26.51 1.38 23.13
CA ARG A 116 -27.74 2.14 22.85
C ARG A 116 -28.97 1.24 22.80
N PHE A 117 -28.86 0.08 22.15
CA PHE A 117 -29.97 -0.86 22.10
C PHE A 117 -30.34 -1.39 23.49
N ASN A 118 -29.35 -1.75 24.30
CA ASN A 118 -29.59 -2.22 25.67
C ASN A 118 -30.29 -1.15 26.53
N GLU A 119 -29.92 0.12 26.35
CA GLU A 119 -30.60 1.23 27.00
C GLU A 119 -32.06 1.38 26.54
N ILE A 120 -32.30 1.36 25.22
CA ILE A 120 -33.66 1.41 24.66
C ILE A 120 -34.50 0.24 25.17
N LYS A 121 -33.96 -0.97 25.19
CA LYS A 121 -34.64 -2.17 25.70
C LYS A 121 -34.98 -2.06 27.18
N ARG A 122 -34.09 -1.48 27.99
CA ARG A 122 -34.33 -1.24 29.42
C ARG A 122 -35.47 -0.24 29.64
N ILE A 123 -35.55 0.81 28.82
CA ILE A 123 -36.61 1.83 28.88
C ILE A 123 -37.94 1.29 28.32
N SER A 124 -37.87 0.47 27.28
CA SER A 124 -39.04 -0.02 26.51
C SER A 124 -39.51 -1.40 27.01
N SER A 125 -39.55 -1.59 28.33
CA SER A 125 -39.89 -2.87 28.95
C SER A 125 -41.28 -3.35 28.48
N GLY A 126 -41.29 -4.47 27.74
CA GLY A 126 -42.51 -5.08 27.19
C GLY A 126 -42.62 -5.08 25.65
N LEU A 127 -41.75 -4.36 24.94
CA LEU A 127 -41.68 -4.42 23.47
C LEU A 127 -40.63 -5.44 23.01
N SER A 128 -41.05 -6.35 22.11
CA SER A 128 -40.11 -7.22 21.39
C SER A 128 -39.47 -6.42 20.26
N ILE A 129 -38.26 -5.93 20.50
CA ILE A 129 -37.48 -5.17 19.52
C ILE A 129 -36.40 -6.09 18.96
N GLU A 130 -36.45 -6.34 17.66
CA GLU A 130 -35.36 -7.01 16.94
C GLU A 130 -34.19 -6.03 16.75
N PHE A 131 -32.98 -6.46 17.13
CA PHE A 131 -31.78 -5.64 17.01
C PHE A 131 -30.73 -6.31 16.14
N LEU A 132 -30.29 -5.57 15.14
CA LEU A 132 -29.11 -5.88 14.35
C LEU A 132 -28.08 -4.78 14.64
N PRO A 133 -26.91 -5.11 15.19
CA PRO A 133 -25.85 -4.14 15.42
C PRO A 133 -25.47 -3.43 14.12
N ARG A 134 -25.46 -2.08 14.15
CA ARG A 134 -25.13 -1.26 12.97
C ARG A 134 -23.82 -0.54 13.18
N ARG A 135 -22.96 -0.65 12.17
CA ARG A 135 -21.74 0.15 11.97
C ARG A 135 -22.07 1.65 11.87
N ASN A 136 -21.13 2.51 12.24
CA ASN A 136 -21.22 3.94 11.99
C ASN A 136 -21.23 4.23 10.48
N SER A 137 -22.35 4.77 9.98
CA SER A 137 -22.54 5.10 8.56
C SER A 137 -21.63 6.22 8.04
N ASN A 138 -21.10 7.06 8.95
CA ASN A 138 -20.23 8.19 8.58
C ASN A 138 -18.76 7.79 8.44
N LEU A 139 -18.46 6.50 8.60
CA LEU A 139 -17.16 5.92 8.34
C LEU A 139 -17.14 5.43 6.89
N GLU A 140 -16.21 5.96 6.10
CA GLU A 140 -16.09 5.65 4.67
C GLU A 140 -14.71 5.05 4.33
N ILE A 141 -13.67 5.48 5.06
CA ILE A 141 -12.30 5.01 4.86
C ILE A 141 -11.67 4.58 6.19
N ILE A 142 -11.00 3.42 6.16
CA ILE A 142 -10.10 2.97 7.23
C ILE A 142 -8.70 2.82 6.64
N ILE A 143 -7.73 3.52 7.22
CA ILE A 143 -6.31 3.33 6.94
C ILE A 143 -5.73 2.38 7.98
N LEU A 144 -5.13 1.30 7.50
CA LEU A 144 -4.47 0.27 8.27
C LEU A 144 -2.95 0.48 8.17
N ASP A 145 -2.43 1.30 9.09
CA ASP A 145 -1.00 1.54 9.26
C ASP A 145 -0.43 0.59 10.32
N VAL A 146 -0.49 -0.69 10.00
CA VAL A 146 -0.15 -1.80 10.89
C VAL A 146 0.84 -2.73 10.22
N SER A 147 1.59 -3.49 11.02
CA SER A 147 2.44 -4.56 10.51
C SER A 147 1.66 -5.58 9.68
N ALA A 148 2.34 -6.21 8.72
CA ALA A 148 1.74 -7.22 7.84
C ALA A 148 1.02 -8.36 8.60
N SER A 149 1.57 -8.79 9.75
CA SER A 149 0.96 -9.83 10.58
C SER A 149 -0.36 -9.39 11.22
N ASN A 150 -0.45 -8.12 11.64
CA ASN A 150 -1.67 -7.56 12.19
C ASN A 150 -2.69 -7.22 11.09
N LEU A 151 -2.24 -6.78 9.91
CA LEU A 151 -3.12 -6.56 8.77
C LEU A 151 -3.90 -7.85 8.41
N LYS A 152 -3.22 -8.99 8.33
CA LYS A 152 -3.84 -10.31 8.07
C LYS A 152 -4.92 -10.69 9.09
N ARG A 153 -4.83 -10.20 10.33
CA ARG A 153 -5.80 -10.46 11.38
C ARG A 153 -6.94 -9.46 11.39
N LEU A 154 -6.63 -8.19 11.13
CA LEU A 154 -7.57 -7.08 11.25
C LEU A 154 -8.50 -6.98 10.05
N LEU A 155 -7.99 -7.11 8.82
CA LEU A 155 -8.80 -6.91 7.63
C LEU A 155 -9.98 -7.93 7.54
N PRO A 156 -9.78 -9.25 7.74
CA PRO A 156 -10.90 -10.19 7.83
C PRO A 156 -11.86 -9.88 8.99
N ALA A 157 -11.35 -9.39 10.13
CA ALA A 157 -12.18 -9.01 11.26
C ALA A 157 -13.09 -7.81 10.93
N PHE A 158 -12.58 -6.83 10.19
CA PHE A 158 -13.39 -5.74 9.68
C PHE A 158 -14.45 -6.24 8.69
N ASN A 159 -14.07 -7.08 7.71
CA ASN A 159 -14.99 -7.62 6.72
C ASN A 159 -16.13 -8.45 7.36
N TYR A 160 -15.83 -9.24 8.39
CA TYR A 160 -16.82 -10.02 9.14
C TYR A 160 -17.86 -9.13 9.85
N ASN A 161 -17.46 -7.94 10.32
CA ASN A 161 -18.32 -7.02 11.07
C ASN A 161 -19.15 -6.09 10.17
N TYR A 162 -19.64 -6.61 9.02
CA TYR A 162 -20.51 -5.88 8.08
C TYR A 162 -19.91 -4.58 7.55
N ALA A 163 -18.59 -4.54 7.38
CA ALA A 163 -17.87 -3.39 6.85
C ALA A 163 -17.21 -3.68 5.49
N ALA A 164 -17.60 -4.75 4.81
CA ALA A 164 -17.06 -5.14 3.51
C ALA A 164 -17.35 -4.13 2.36
N ASP A 165 -18.11 -3.07 2.64
CA ASP A 165 -18.42 -1.93 1.77
C ASP A 165 -17.50 -0.72 2.01
N LEU A 166 -16.64 -0.76 3.04
CA LEU A 166 -15.64 0.26 3.32
C LEU A 166 -14.44 0.17 2.38
N ASN A 167 -13.80 1.33 2.16
CA ASN A 167 -12.49 1.36 1.51
C ASN A 167 -11.40 1.23 2.57
N TYR A 168 -10.63 0.15 2.46
CA TYR A 168 -9.47 -0.12 3.30
C TYR A 168 -8.20 0.28 2.57
N TYR A 169 -7.34 1.07 3.19
CA TYR A 169 -6.03 1.41 2.66
C TYR A 169 -4.93 0.84 3.53
N SER A 170 -3.91 0.22 2.94
CA SER A 170 -2.68 -0.16 3.65
C SER A 170 -1.54 0.81 3.37
N THR A 171 -0.64 0.99 4.34
CA THR A 171 0.55 1.85 4.23
C THR A 171 1.81 1.04 3.97
N SER A 172 2.96 1.71 3.95
CA SER A 172 4.28 1.06 3.92
C SER A 172 4.50 0.10 5.11
N SER A 173 3.88 0.34 6.27
CA SER A 173 3.99 -0.52 7.46
C SER A 173 3.46 -1.93 7.23
N ALA A 174 2.48 -2.05 6.34
CA ALA A 174 1.86 -3.30 6.00
C ALA A 174 2.69 -4.15 5.03
N ASN A 175 3.79 -3.61 4.49
CA ASN A 175 4.51 -4.11 3.32
C ASN A 175 4.30 -5.61 3.05
N LEU A 176 3.33 -5.85 2.19
CA LEU A 176 2.70 -7.16 1.98
C LEU A 176 3.60 -8.11 1.19
N LEU A 177 4.58 -7.58 0.48
CA LEU A 177 5.33 -8.25 -0.59
C LEU A 177 6.55 -9.05 -0.08
N PHE A 178 6.63 -9.27 1.23
CA PHE A 178 7.73 -10.01 1.87
C PHE A 178 7.32 -11.22 2.70
N ASN A 179 6.03 -11.47 2.85
CA ASN A 179 5.55 -12.62 3.62
C ASN A 179 4.93 -13.63 2.68
N ASP A 180 5.63 -14.75 2.46
CA ASP A 180 5.19 -15.93 1.69
C ASP A 180 3.90 -16.59 2.25
N GLU A 181 3.29 -16.02 3.29
CA GLU A 181 2.15 -16.56 4.04
C GLU A 181 0.85 -15.74 3.89
N ILE A 182 0.83 -14.65 3.13
CA ILE A 182 -0.40 -13.86 2.95
C ILE A 182 -1.12 -14.34 1.68
N ASP A 183 -2.28 -14.95 1.86
CA ASP A 183 -3.18 -15.28 0.76
C ASP A 183 -3.80 -13.97 0.24
N LEU A 184 -3.76 -13.72 -1.07
CA LEU A 184 -4.39 -12.55 -1.68
C LEU A 184 -5.90 -12.49 -1.39
N ASN A 185 -6.54 -13.65 -1.18
CA ASN A 185 -7.93 -13.74 -0.76
C ASN A 185 -8.17 -13.10 0.62
N ASP A 186 -7.19 -13.12 1.52
CA ASP A 186 -7.29 -12.47 2.84
C ASP A 186 -7.20 -10.94 2.73
N LEU A 187 -6.78 -10.43 1.56
CA LEU A 187 -6.57 -9.02 1.25
C LEU A 187 -7.64 -8.43 0.32
N GLU A 188 -8.71 -9.18 0.04
CA GLU A 188 -9.77 -8.74 -0.86
C GLU A 188 -10.28 -7.34 -0.50
N LYS A 189 -10.37 -6.47 -1.52
CA LYS A 189 -10.81 -5.06 -1.45
C LYS A 189 -9.84 -4.10 -0.75
N LEU A 190 -8.65 -4.55 -0.36
CA LEU A 190 -7.62 -3.67 0.16
C LEU A 190 -7.02 -2.82 -0.96
N PHE A 191 -7.02 -1.51 -0.78
CA PHE A 191 -6.24 -0.59 -1.58
C PHE A 191 -4.81 -0.52 -1.01
N ALA A 192 -3.85 -0.97 -1.79
CA ALA A 192 -2.45 -1.02 -1.37
C ALA A 192 -1.54 -0.34 -2.41
N PRO A 193 -0.47 0.37 -1.98
CA PRO A 193 0.56 0.89 -2.87
C PRO A 193 1.39 -0.27 -3.43
N ILE A 194 0.88 -0.88 -4.50
CA ILE A 194 1.51 -2.01 -5.20
C ILE A 194 1.93 -1.52 -6.59
N PRO A 195 3.22 -1.63 -6.93
CA PRO A 195 3.74 -1.07 -8.18
C PRO A 195 3.28 -1.81 -9.44
N ARG A 196 2.67 -2.99 -9.31
CA ARG A 196 2.18 -3.80 -10.42
C ARG A 196 0.75 -4.26 -10.20
N PRO A 197 -0.03 -4.46 -11.27
CA PRO A 197 -1.31 -5.15 -11.19
C PRO A 197 -1.13 -6.54 -10.55
N VAL A 198 -2.02 -6.89 -9.62
CA VAL A 198 -1.98 -8.16 -8.86
C VAL A 198 -1.90 -9.38 -9.79
N ASP A 199 -2.61 -9.33 -10.92
CA ASP A 199 -2.62 -10.37 -11.96
C ASP A 199 -1.23 -10.71 -12.53
N SER A 200 -0.29 -9.75 -12.50
CA SER A 200 1.07 -9.97 -13.00
C SER A 200 1.89 -10.92 -12.11
N TYR A 201 1.58 -11.01 -10.81
CA TYR A 201 2.24 -11.90 -9.86
C TYR A 201 1.78 -13.36 -10.03
N SER A 202 0.53 -13.57 -10.41
CA SER A 202 -0.04 -14.91 -10.63
C SER A 202 0.58 -15.66 -11.82
N LYS A 203 1.06 -14.93 -12.83
CA LYS A 203 1.56 -15.51 -14.09
C LYS A 203 3.02 -15.98 -14.01
N THR A 204 3.80 -15.46 -13.08
CA THR A 204 5.25 -15.72 -13.04
C THR A 204 5.66 -16.76 -12.01
N ASN A 205 4.76 -17.20 -11.10
CA ASN A 205 5.09 -17.96 -9.89
C ASN A 205 6.25 -17.32 -9.07
N GLU A 206 6.58 -16.06 -9.35
CA GLU A 206 7.67 -15.32 -8.73
C GLU A 206 7.02 -14.14 -8.00
N ILE A 207 6.96 -14.24 -6.68
CA ILE A 207 6.74 -13.07 -5.81
C ILE A 207 7.98 -12.20 -6.01
N PHE A 208 7.86 -11.18 -6.86
CA PHE A 208 8.94 -10.22 -7.05
C PHE A 208 9.10 -9.43 -5.76
N SER A 209 10.17 -9.72 -5.01
CA SER A 209 10.50 -8.96 -3.81
C SER A 209 10.70 -7.48 -4.16
N ASN A 210 10.33 -6.56 -3.26
CA ASN A 210 10.55 -5.13 -3.51
C ASN A 210 12.05 -4.82 -3.73
N ASN A 211 12.95 -5.58 -3.10
CA ASN A 211 14.38 -5.46 -3.34
C ASN A 211 14.72 -5.75 -4.81
N HIS A 212 14.16 -6.81 -5.39
CA HIS A 212 14.33 -7.11 -6.80
C HIS A 212 13.79 -5.97 -7.67
N ALA A 213 12.62 -5.42 -7.34
CA ALA A 213 12.02 -4.33 -8.09
C ALA A 213 12.93 -3.09 -8.11
N ILE A 214 13.38 -2.62 -6.93
CA ILE A 214 14.25 -1.45 -6.81
C ILE A 214 15.60 -1.68 -7.49
N ILE A 215 16.22 -2.86 -7.31
CA ILE A 215 17.51 -3.15 -7.92
C ILE A 215 17.38 -3.23 -9.45
N SER A 216 16.32 -3.84 -9.96
CA SER A 216 16.09 -3.93 -11.41
C SER A 216 15.89 -2.55 -12.02
N ASP A 217 15.14 -1.67 -11.36
CA ASP A 217 14.97 -0.29 -11.79
C ASP A 217 16.28 0.50 -11.71
N THR A 218 17.09 0.27 -10.67
CA THR A 218 18.42 0.89 -10.53
C THR A 218 19.33 0.50 -11.70
N ILE A 219 19.36 -0.78 -12.09
CA ILE A 219 20.13 -1.26 -13.24
C ILE A 219 19.62 -0.62 -14.54
N LEU A 220 18.29 -0.57 -14.73
CA LEU A 220 17.67 0.04 -15.90
C LEU A 220 18.02 1.53 -16.03
N ILE A 221 17.95 2.28 -14.93
CA ILE A 221 18.32 3.70 -14.88
C ILE A 221 19.80 3.89 -15.27
N GLU A 222 20.70 3.03 -14.78
CA GLU A 222 22.12 3.15 -15.13
C GLU A 222 22.38 2.83 -16.60
N VAL A 223 21.64 1.87 -17.18
CA VAL A 223 21.70 1.63 -18.64
C VAL A 223 21.26 2.88 -19.41
N LEU A 224 20.13 3.50 -19.04
CA LEU A 224 19.65 4.74 -19.68
C LEU A 224 20.69 5.86 -19.62
N ARG A 225 21.39 5.97 -18.50
CA ARG A 225 22.47 6.95 -18.32
C ARG A 225 23.66 6.67 -19.24
N GLN A 226 24.06 5.41 -19.36
CA GLN A 226 25.19 5.02 -20.21
C GLN A 226 24.91 5.20 -21.71
N ILE A 227 23.67 5.02 -22.14
CA ILE A 227 23.28 5.24 -23.54
C ILE A 227 22.92 6.71 -23.85
N GLY A 228 23.06 7.61 -22.87
CA GLY A 228 22.88 9.05 -23.07
C GLY A 228 21.43 9.51 -23.22
N VAL A 229 20.46 8.76 -22.69
CA VAL A 229 19.05 9.22 -22.65
C VAL A 229 18.97 10.48 -21.78
N SER A 230 18.32 11.52 -22.29
CA SER A 230 18.15 12.79 -21.56
C SER A 230 16.90 12.82 -20.69
N LYS A 231 15.83 12.13 -21.11
CA LYS A 231 14.56 12.02 -20.40
C LYS A 231 13.80 10.77 -20.85
N ALA A 232 13.14 10.10 -19.91
CA ALA A 232 12.27 8.96 -20.20
C ALA A 232 11.17 8.82 -19.15
N LEU A 233 10.02 8.27 -19.57
CA LEU A 233 9.01 7.75 -18.66
C LEU A 233 9.09 6.23 -18.72
N VAL A 234 9.39 5.60 -17.58
CA VAL A 234 9.64 4.16 -17.52
C VAL A 234 8.58 3.52 -16.66
N ASN A 235 7.87 2.54 -17.21
CA ASN A 235 7.06 1.64 -16.42
C ASN A 235 8.00 0.61 -15.76
N GLY A 236 8.55 0.99 -14.61
CA GLY A 236 9.51 0.22 -13.84
C GLY A 236 8.84 -0.87 -13.01
N TYR A 237 9.67 -1.73 -12.43
CA TYR A 237 9.25 -2.81 -11.57
C TYR A 237 8.77 -2.36 -10.20
N SER A 238 9.27 -1.21 -9.72
CA SER A 238 8.92 -0.58 -8.44
C SER A 238 7.95 0.60 -8.58
N GLY A 239 7.51 0.92 -9.81
CA GLY A 239 6.55 1.98 -10.09
C GLY A 239 6.85 2.70 -11.41
N VAL A 240 6.11 3.78 -11.68
CA VAL A 240 6.36 4.63 -12.85
C VAL A 240 7.49 5.60 -12.53
N LEU A 241 8.59 5.52 -13.27
CA LEU A 241 9.80 6.31 -13.06
C LEU A 241 9.84 7.47 -14.05
N LYS A 242 10.05 8.69 -13.55
CA LYS A 242 10.34 9.88 -14.37
C LYS A 242 11.84 10.10 -14.36
N TYR A 243 12.50 9.60 -15.39
CA TYR A 243 13.93 9.75 -15.55
C TYR A 243 14.26 11.09 -16.21
N THR A 244 15.12 11.86 -15.56
CA THR A 244 15.83 13.00 -16.14
C THR A 244 17.31 12.65 -16.10
N GLY A 245 18.05 12.83 -17.19
CA GLY A 245 19.45 12.41 -17.36
C GLY A 245 20.45 12.89 -16.29
N SER A 246 19.99 13.73 -15.37
CA SER A 246 20.66 14.19 -14.16
C SER A 246 19.68 14.22 -12.98
N GLY A 247 20.21 14.13 -11.75
CA GLY A 247 19.42 14.26 -10.52
C GLY A 247 18.92 12.92 -9.98
N CYS A 248 18.09 13.00 -8.94
CA CYS A 248 17.37 11.84 -8.42
C CYS A 248 16.17 11.51 -9.31
N ILE A 249 15.74 10.26 -9.29
CA ILE A 249 14.61 9.78 -10.09
C ILE A 249 13.33 9.88 -9.27
N ASP A 250 12.34 10.59 -9.81
CA ASP A 250 10.99 10.59 -9.25
C ASP A 250 10.31 9.26 -9.59
N ARG A 251 9.72 8.62 -8.58
CA ARG A 251 8.95 7.39 -8.74
C ARG A 251 7.55 7.57 -8.19
N ASN A 252 6.57 7.13 -8.97
CA ASN A 252 5.17 7.06 -8.57
C ASN A 252 4.76 5.60 -8.37
N ILE A 253 4.23 5.28 -7.18
CA ILE A 253 3.75 3.94 -6.83
C ILE A 253 2.22 3.95 -6.88
N PRO A 254 1.58 3.30 -7.87
CA PRO A 254 0.13 3.31 -7.95
C PRO A 254 -0.53 2.62 -6.74
N ILE A 255 -1.70 3.13 -6.36
CA ILE A 255 -2.61 2.42 -5.46
C ILE A 255 -3.44 1.43 -6.27
N THR A 256 -3.37 0.17 -5.90
CA THR A 256 -4.07 -0.94 -6.55
C THR A 256 -5.02 -1.58 -5.55
N GLN A 257 -6.25 -1.88 -6.00
CA GLN A 257 -7.16 -2.72 -5.23
C GLN A 257 -6.81 -4.19 -5.45
N ILE A 258 -6.65 -4.94 -4.37
CA ILE A 258 -6.42 -6.39 -4.37
C ILE A 258 -7.76 -7.12 -4.45
#